data_AF-A0A8T3TT33-F1
#
_entry.id   AF-A0A8T3TT33-F1
#
_cell.length_a   1.000
_cell.length_b   1.000
_cell.length_c   1.000
_cell.angle_alpha   90.00
_cell.angle_beta   90.00
_cell.angle_gamma   90.00
#
_symmetry.space_group_name_H-M   'P 1'
#
loop_
_entity.id
_entity.type
_entity.pdbx_description
1 polymer ?
#
loop_
_entity_poly.entity_id
_entity_poly.type
_entity_poly.pdbx_seq_one_letter_code
_entity_poly.pdbx_strand_id
1 'polypeptide(L)'
;MKIGIITPQGWTGEFDGWDPARAWMRTLDVARLAEALGFESVWLYDHLHTVPKPTEEITFESFTSLTALAMATDRVRLGHVVVCTAFRNPAL
;
A
#
# COMPACT_ATOMS: atom_id res chain seq x y z
N MET A 1 21.70 8.93 -4.58
CA MET A 1 20.47 8.54 -5.32
C MET A 1 19.41 8.15 -4.30
N LYS A 2 18.16 8.60 -4.47
CA LYS A 2 17.04 8.24 -3.59
C LYS A 2 16.24 7.10 -4.23
N ILE A 3 15.93 6.05 -3.46
CA ILE A 3 15.24 4.85 -3.95
C ILE A 3 14.02 4.58 -3.06
N GLY A 4 12.87 4.33 -3.67
CA GLY A 4 11.65 3.93 -2.98
C GLY A 4 11.13 2.58 -3.47
N ILE A 5 10.19 2.01 -2.72
CA ILE A 5 9.50 0.77 -3.07
C ILE A 5 7.99 0.93 -3.04
N ILE A 6 7.28 0.04 -3.74
CA ILE A 6 5.85 -0.15 -3.57
C ILE A 6 5.65 -1.37 -2.68
N THR A 7 4.83 -1.25 -1.63
CA THR A 7 4.49 -2.39 -0.78
C THR A 7 3.33 -3.21 -1.37
N PRO A 8 3.24 -4.52 -1.09
CA PRO A 8 2.08 -5.32 -1.45
C PRO A 8 0.78 -4.70 -0.93
N GLN A 9 -0.25 -4.69 -1.76
CA GLN A 9 -1.55 -4.05 -1.47
C GLN A 9 -2.74 -4.90 -1.95
N GLY A 10 -2.52 -5.81 -2.90
CA GLY A 10 -3.47 -6.81 -3.37
C GLY A 10 -4.13 -6.49 -4.72
N TRP A 11 -4.01 -5.25 -5.22
CA TRP A 11 -4.67 -4.83 -6.47
C TRP A 11 -4.16 -5.56 -7.72
N THR A 12 -3.00 -6.23 -7.66
CA THR A 12 -2.48 -7.07 -8.77
C THR A 12 -2.74 -8.56 -8.57
N GLY A 13 -3.50 -8.94 -7.54
CA GLY A 13 -3.75 -10.32 -7.16
C GLY A 13 -2.62 -10.97 -6.35
N GLU A 14 -1.66 -10.18 -5.83
CA GLU A 14 -0.53 -10.71 -5.06
C GLU A 14 -0.94 -11.34 -3.72
N PHE A 15 -2.20 -11.15 -3.31
CA PHE A 15 -2.82 -11.72 -2.11
C PHE A 15 -4.01 -12.65 -2.41
N ASP A 16 -4.17 -13.12 -3.64
CA ASP A 16 -5.29 -13.99 -4.00
C ASP A 16 -5.34 -15.26 -3.12
N GLY A 17 -6.48 -15.47 -2.46
CA GLY A 17 -6.70 -16.59 -1.55
C GLY A 17 -5.93 -16.51 -0.22
N TRP A 18 -5.31 -15.38 0.11
CA TRP A 18 -4.68 -15.17 1.41
C TRP A 18 -5.71 -14.85 2.50
N ASP A 19 -5.37 -15.16 3.74
CA ASP A 19 -6.06 -14.60 4.89
C ASP A 19 -5.79 -13.08 4.98
N PRO A 20 -6.82 -12.22 5.18
CA PRO A 20 -6.64 -10.76 5.20
C PRO A 20 -5.68 -10.26 6.28
N ALA A 21 -5.68 -10.85 7.48
CA ALA A 21 -4.78 -10.44 8.55
C ALA A 21 -3.32 -10.80 8.19
N ARG A 22 -3.10 -11.98 7.62
CA ARG A 22 -1.79 -12.39 7.12
C ARG A 22 -1.31 -11.52 5.96
N ALA A 23 -2.19 -11.17 5.02
CA ALA A 23 -1.87 -10.26 3.91
C ALA A 23 -1.46 -8.88 4.44
N TRP A 24 -2.21 -8.33 5.39
CA TRP A 24 -1.88 -7.05 6.01
C TRP A 24 -0.55 -7.08 6.76
N MET A 25 -0.29 -8.13 7.53
CA MET A 25 1.00 -8.32 8.20
C MET A 25 2.15 -8.34 7.19
N ARG A 26 1.96 -8.96 6.01
CA ARG A 26 2.96 -8.96 4.95
C ARG A 26 3.24 -7.54 4.43
N THR A 27 2.22 -6.71 4.24
CA THR A 27 2.38 -5.30 3.85
C THR A 27 3.20 -4.52 4.90
N LEU A 28 2.87 -4.69 6.19
CA LEU A 28 3.61 -4.06 7.29
C LEU A 28 5.08 -4.51 7.34
N ASP A 29 5.33 -5.81 7.21
CA ASP A 29 6.67 -6.38 7.28
C ASP A 29 7.56 -5.87 6.14
N VAL A 30 7.00 -5.74 4.92
CA VAL A 30 7.75 -5.18 3.79
C VAL A 30 8.08 -3.70 4.02
N ALA A 31 7.15 -2.92 4.55
CA ALA A 31 7.39 -1.50 4.83
C ALA A 31 8.47 -1.31 5.91
N ARG A 32 8.39 -2.05 7.02
CA ARG A 32 9.39 -2.02 8.10
C ARG A 32 10.76 -2.49 7.62
N LEU A 33 10.79 -3.54 6.80
CA LEU A 33 12.04 -4.04 6.22
C LEU A 33 12.65 -2.99 5.28
N ALA A 34 11.84 -2.31 4.47
CA ALA A 34 12.32 -1.25 3.59
C ALA A 34 12.95 -0.10 4.40
N GLU A 35 12.32 0.31 5.48
CA GLU A 35 12.89 1.29 6.41
C GLU A 35 14.22 0.81 7.02
N ALA A 36 14.26 -0.43 7.50
CA ALA A 36 15.47 -1.01 8.10
C ALA A 36 16.63 -1.12 7.10
N LEU A 37 16.33 -1.35 5.82
CA LEU A 37 17.31 -1.42 4.73
C LEU A 37 17.72 -0.03 4.20
N GLY A 38 17.13 1.05 4.71
CA GLY A 38 17.49 2.42 4.34
C GLY A 38 16.89 2.90 3.01
N PHE A 39 15.75 2.33 2.58
CA PHE A 39 14.98 2.92 1.49
C PHE A 39 14.46 4.31 1.89
N GLU A 40 14.42 5.23 0.93
CA GLU A 40 13.98 6.61 1.16
C GLU A 40 12.46 6.68 1.36
N SER A 41 11.71 5.84 0.65
CA SER A 41 10.25 5.97 0.59
C SER A 41 9.50 4.65 0.31
N VAL A 42 8.27 4.58 0.80
CA VAL A 42 7.28 3.53 0.52
C VAL A 42 6.05 4.17 -0.14
N TRP A 43 5.53 3.49 -1.16
CA TRP A 43 4.45 4.00 -2.00
C TRP A 43 3.30 3.00 -2.13
N LEU A 44 2.08 3.52 -2.26
CA LEU A 44 0.87 2.75 -2.54
C LEU A 44 0.16 3.27 -3.80
N TYR A 45 -0.52 2.40 -4.53
CA TYR A 45 -1.42 2.81 -5.61
C TYR A 45 -2.80 3.11 -5.04
N ASP A 46 -3.52 4.03 -5.67
CA ASP A 46 -4.90 4.33 -5.30
C ASP A 46 -5.87 3.41 -6.06
N HIS A 47 -5.91 2.12 -5.70
CA HIS A 47 -6.86 1.15 -6.23
C HIS A 47 -7.89 0.73 -5.18
N LEU A 48 -9.13 0.53 -5.63
CA LEU A 48 -10.25 0.07 -4.79
C LEU A 48 -10.68 -1.37 -5.11
N HIS A 49 -10.17 -1.94 -6.20
CA HIS A 49 -10.42 -3.31 -6.64
C HIS A 49 -9.21 -3.80 -7.44
N THR A 50 -9.16 -5.11 -7.69
CA THR A 50 -8.11 -5.75 -8.49
C THR A 50 -8.13 -5.31 -9.96
N VAL A 51 -6.99 -5.47 -10.64
CA VAL A 51 -6.82 -5.22 -12.07
C VAL A 51 -6.17 -6.44 -12.74
N PRO A 52 -6.36 -6.67 -14.05
CA PRO A 52 -7.10 -5.85 -15.03
C PRO A 52 -8.62 -5.99 -14.95
N LYS A 53 -9.14 -6.91 -14.12
CA LYS A 53 -10.57 -7.08 -13.89
C LYS A 53 -10.86 -7.01 -12.39
N PRO A 54 -11.96 -6.37 -11.99
CA PRO A 54 -12.38 -6.36 -10.60
C PRO A 54 -12.80 -7.76 -10.14
N THR A 55 -12.37 -8.12 -8.94
CA THR A 55 -12.74 -9.32 -8.18
C THR A 55 -13.02 -8.93 -6.73
N GLU A 56 -13.50 -9.88 -5.93
CA GLU A 56 -13.71 -9.74 -4.48
C GLU A 56 -12.44 -10.09 -3.67
N GLU A 57 -11.29 -10.22 -4.33
CA GLU A 57 -10.01 -10.50 -3.67
C GLU A 57 -9.47 -9.27 -2.95
N ILE A 58 -8.54 -9.49 -2.02
CA ILE A 58 -7.99 -8.46 -1.15
C ILE A 58 -7.41 -7.30 -1.98
N THR A 59 -7.91 -6.10 -1.75
CA THR A 59 -7.29 -4.84 -2.19
C THR A 59 -7.38 -3.84 -1.05
N PHE A 60 -6.26 -3.59 -0.38
CA PHE A 60 -6.24 -2.66 0.75
C PHE A 60 -6.38 -1.22 0.28
N GLU A 61 -7.38 -0.52 0.83
CA GLU A 61 -7.65 0.88 0.52
C GLU A 61 -6.44 1.76 0.86
N SER A 62 -6.02 2.59 -0.10
CA SER A 62 -4.70 3.21 -0.12
C SER A 62 -4.47 4.22 1.01
N PHE A 63 -5.45 5.07 1.32
CA PHE A 63 -5.29 6.12 2.33
C PHE A 63 -5.27 5.53 3.74
N THR A 64 -6.19 4.61 4.03
CA THR A 64 -6.24 3.89 5.31
C THR A 64 -4.96 3.10 5.52
N SER A 65 -4.47 2.43 4.47
CA SER A 65 -3.21 1.69 4.51
C SER A 65 -2.02 2.63 4.76
N LEU A 66 -1.96 3.78 4.09
CA LEU A 66 -0.89 4.75 4.29
C LEU A 66 -0.88 5.32 5.71
N THR A 67 -2.05 5.62 6.29
CA THR A 67 -2.19 6.01 7.69
C THR A 67 -1.68 4.93 8.64
N ALA A 68 -2.02 3.67 8.38
CA ALA A 68 -1.55 2.56 9.22
C ALA A 68 -0.04 2.32 9.08
N LEU A 69 0.51 2.48 7.87
CA LEU A 69 1.96 2.45 7.65
C LEU A 69 2.67 3.58 8.38
N ALA A 70 2.10 4.78 8.42
CA ALA A 70 2.65 5.92 9.17
C ALA A 70 2.75 5.65 10.67
N MET A 71 1.87 4.81 11.22
CA MET A 71 1.94 4.35 12.61
C MET A 71 2.98 3.25 12.83
N ALA A 72 3.41 2.56 11.78
CA ALA A 72 4.25 1.37 11.85
C ALA A 72 5.73 1.61 11.47
N THR A 73 6.06 2.82 11.01
CA THR A 73 7.40 3.23 10.55
C THR A 73 7.73 4.64 11.05
N ASP A 74 9.01 4.94 11.30
CA ASP A 74 9.43 6.19 11.97
C ASP A 74 10.17 7.19 11.07
N ARG A 75 10.79 6.73 9.98
CA ARG A 75 11.74 7.50 9.15
C ARG A 75 11.45 7.45 7.66
N VAL A 76 10.98 6.32 7.15
CA VAL A 76 10.71 6.17 5.71
C VAL A 76 9.60 7.13 5.29
N ARG A 77 9.78 7.78 4.14
CA ARG A 77 8.75 8.69 3.61
C ARG A 77 7.61 7.88 3.03
N LEU A 78 6.38 8.32 3.24
CA LEU A 78 5.18 7.65 2.74
C LEU A 78 4.50 8.49 1.67
N GLY A 79 3.97 7.86 0.62
CA GLY A 79 3.24 8.56 -0.43
C GLY A 79 2.38 7.66 -1.31
N HIS A 80 1.64 8.30 -2.21
CA HIS A 80 0.83 7.63 -3.23
C HIS A 80 1.46 7.76 -4.61
N VAL A 81 1.38 6.70 -5.41
CA VAL A 81 1.78 6.69 -6.83
C VAL A 81 0.73 5.88 -7.60
N VAL A 82 -0.37 6.46 -8.08
CA VAL A 82 -0.79 7.88 -8.05
C VAL A 82 -2.20 7.93 -7.45
N VAL A 83 -2.57 9.05 -6.82
CA VAL A 83 -3.95 9.28 -6.36
C VAL A 83 -4.89 9.43 -7.55
N CYS A 84 -6.01 8.71 -7.54
CA CYS A 84 -7.07 8.90 -8.52
C CYS A 84 -8.04 9.97 -7.99
N THR A 85 -7.99 11.16 -8.56
CA THR A 85 -8.82 12.30 -8.13
C THR A 85 -10.32 12.06 -8.26
N ALA A 86 -10.74 11.07 -9.05
CA ALA A 86 -12.14 10.72 -9.26
C ALA A 86 -12.74 9.82 -8.17
N PHE A 87 -11.92 9.23 -7.27
CA PHE A 87 -12.41 8.28 -6.27
C PHE A 87 -12.93 8.92 -4.99
N ARG A 88 -12.63 10.20 -4.74
CA ARG A 88 -12.99 10.90 -3.50
C ARG A 88 -13.40 12.34 -3.80
N ASN A 89 -14.21 12.92 -2.92
CA ASN A 89 -14.52 14.34 -2.97
C ASN A 89 -13.25 15.14 -2.63
N PRO A 90 -12.87 16.18 -3.41
CA PRO A 90 -11.64 16.95 -3.18
C PRO A 90 -11.62 17.77 -1.88
N ALA A 91 -12.74 17.89 -1.17
CA ALA A 91 -12.85 18.56 0.12
C ALA A 91 -12.65 17.62 1.33
N LEU A 92 -12.46 16.30 1.11
CA LEU A 92 -11.97 15.37 2.11
C LEU A 92 -10.46 15.59 2.34
#